data_AF-A0A2H3BLX3-F1
#
_entry.id   AF-A0A2H3BLX3-F1
#
_cell.length_a   1.000
_cell.length_b   1.000
_cell.length_c   1.000
_cell.angle_alpha   90.00
_cell.angle_beta   90.00
_cell.angle_gamma   90.00
#
_symmetry.space_group_name_H-M   'P 1'
#
loop_
_entity.id
_entity.type
_entity.pdbx_description
1 polymer ?
#
loop_
_entity_poly.entity_id
_entity_poly.type
_entity_poly.pdbx_seq_one_letter_code
_entity_poly.pdbx_strand_id
1 'polypeptide(L)'
;MLAPLLDKMVTRTISNRFTASEALQFFEDLLPDTLVPSDALTEHYEQCDRWKDLLAEFIQRWSAYREPPVPRTTMWLRKISRWGTGYQ
;
A
#
# COMPACT_ATOMS: atom_id res chain seq x y z
N MET A 1 -3.96 1.49 -11.44
CA MET A 1 -3.19 2.20 -10.42
C MET A 1 -2.02 1.33 -10.00
N LEU A 2 -0.91 1.90 -9.54
CA LEU A 2 0.31 1.16 -9.11
C LEU A 2 0.21 0.57 -7.68
N ALA A 3 -1.00 0.30 -7.19
CA ALA A 3 -1.24 -0.16 -5.81
C ALA A 3 -0.36 -1.38 -5.42
N PRO A 4 -0.36 -2.51 -6.17
CA PRO A 4 0.47 -3.67 -5.80
C PRO A 4 1.98 -3.39 -5.83
N LEU A 5 2.45 -2.53 -6.74
CA LEU A 5 3.85 -2.12 -6.77
C LEU A 5 4.21 -1.34 -5.49
N LEU A 6 3.37 -0.37 -5.11
CA LEU A 6 3.58 0.43 -3.91
C LEU A 6 3.46 -0.41 -2.62
N ASP A 7 2.54 -1.37 -2.56
CA ASP A 7 2.45 -2.33 -1.44
C ASP A 7 3.77 -3.07 -1.24
N LYS A 8 4.40 -3.53 -2.32
CA LYS A 8 5.68 -4.24 -2.26
C LYS A 8 6.88 -3.35 -2.03
N MET A 9 6.87 -2.09 -2.46
CA MET A 9 7.99 -1.18 -2.18
C MET A 9 7.96 -0.64 -0.74
N VAL A 10 6.77 -0.41 -0.19
CA VAL A 10 6.59 0.29 1.10
C VAL A 10 6.20 -0.66 2.24
N THR A 11 6.12 -1.98 1.99
CA THR A 11 5.73 -2.95 3.03
C THR A 11 6.61 -2.88 4.28
N ARG A 12 6.01 -3.14 5.44
CA ARG A 12 6.67 -3.23 6.75
C ARG A 12 7.62 -4.42 6.85
N THR A 13 7.34 -5.48 6.09
CA THR A 13 8.16 -6.70 6.12
C THR A 13 9.28 -6.56 5.11
N ILE A 14 10.47 -6.18 5.57
CA ILE A 14 11.63 -5.86 4.70
C ILE A 14 11.97 -7.00 3.75
N SER A 15 11.89 -8.25 4.21
CA SER A 15 12.14 -9.45 3.40
C SER A 15 11.14 -9.65 2.25
N ASN A 16 9.97 -9.01 2.32
CA ASN A 16 8.96 -9.06 1.27
C ASN A 16 9.00 -7.84 0.33
N ARG A 17 9.96 -6.93 0.52
CA ARG A 17 10.10 -5.75 -0.35
C ARG A 17 10.69 -6.13 -1.69
N PHE A 18 10.19 -5.48 -2.73
CA PHE A 18 10.88 -5.54 -4.02
C PHE A 18 12.20 -4.78 -3.98
N THR A 19 13.19 -5.39 -4.61
CA THR A 19 14.39 -4.69 -5.07
C THR A 19 14.04 -3.72 -6.19
N ALA A 20 14.91 -2.73 -6.46
CA ALA A 20 14.67 -1.78 -7.54
C ALA A 20 14.52 -2.46 -8.92
N SER A 21 15.26 -3.54 -9.17
CA SER A 21 15.17 -4.34 -10.38
C SER A 21 13.85 -5.11 -10.49
N GLU A 22 13.39 -5.74 -9.42
CA GLU A 22 12.10 -6.45 -9.40
C GLU A 22 10.93 -5.48 -9.56
N ALA A 23 11.02 -4.30 -8.92
CA ALA A 23 10.02 -3.24 -9.05
C ALA A 23 9.88 -2.75 -10.50
N LEU A 24 11.00 -2.63 -11.22
CA LEU A 24 11.01 -2.21 -12.62
C LEU A 24 10.39 -3.28 -13.53
N GLN A 25 10.78 -4.56 -13.36
CA GLN A 25 10.18 -5.67 -14.12
C GLN A 25 8.67 -5.77 -13.87
N PHE A 26 8.26 -5.68 -12.61
CA PHE A 26 6.85 -5.70 -12.23
C PHE A 26 6.07 -4.51 -12.83
N PHE A 27 6.69 -3.34 -12.90
CA PHE A 27 6.07 -2.16 -13.50
C PHE A 27 5.85 -2.34 -15.01
N GLU A 28 6.82 -2.91 -15.71
CA GLU A 28 6.71 -3.23 -17.14
C GLU A 28 5.56 -4.22 -17.42
N ASP A 29 5.39 -5.23 -16.56
CA ASP A 29 4.28 -6.19 -16.64
C ASP A 29 2.91 -5.57 -16.32
N LEU A 30 2.87 -4.44 -15.61
CA LEU A 30 1.65 -3.79 -15.12
C LEU A 30 1.15 -2.66 -16.02
N LEU A 31 2.03 -2.07 -16.83
CA LEU A 31 1.74 -1.01 -17.80
C LEU A 31 0.60 -1.31 -18.80
N PRO A 32 0.37 -2.53 -19.30
CA PRO A 32 -0.68 -2.74 -20.30
C PRO A 32 -2.11 -2.56 -19.76
N ASP A 33 -2.34 -2.68 -18.43
CA ASP A 33 -3.70 -2.90 -17.92
C ASP A 33 -4.33 -1.75 -17.12
N THR A 34 -3.60 -0.83 -16.46
CA THR A 34 -4.27 0.04 -15.46
C THR A 34 -3.64 1.41 -15.13
N LEU A 35 -3.72 2.38 -16.03
CA LEU A 35 -3.55 3.80 -15.65
C LEU A 35 -4.90 4.49 -15.46
N VAL A 36 -5.58 4.17 -14.34
CA VAL A 36 -6.74 4.94 -13.87
C VAL A 36 -6.24 6.01 -12.90
N PRO A 37 -6.50 7.31 -13.14
CA PRO A 37 -6.14 8.37 -12.21
C PRO A 37 -6.95 8.23 -10.92
N SER A 38 -6.27 8.31 -9.76
CA SER A 38 -6.91 8.45 -8.45
C SER A 38 -7.21 9.90 -8.18
N ASP A 39 -8.43 10.21 -7.78
CA ASP A 39 -8.68 11.47 -7.09
C ASP A 39 -7.95 11.46 -5.72
N ALA A 40 -7.42 12.62 -5.35
CA ALA A 40 -6.33 12.80 -4.40
C ALA A 40 -6.54 12.16 -3.01
N LEU A 41 -5.53 11.40 -2.57
CA LEU A 41 -5.38 10.89 -1.20
C LEU A 41 -5.18 12.06 -0.22
N THR A 42 -6.28 12.58 0.33
CA THR A 42 -6.25 13.48 1.50
C THR A 42 -6.13 12.67 2.81
N GLU A 43 -6.39 11.37 2.74
CA GLU A 43 -6.36 10.47 3.90
C GLU A 43 -4.96 9.92 4.15
N HIS A 44 -4.64 9.64 5.42
CA HIS A 44 -3.40 8.98 5.80
C HIS A 44 -3.26 7.65 5.05
N TYR A 45 -2.05 7.41 4.52
CA TYR A 45 -1.66 6.18 3.79
C TYR A 45 -2.10 4.87 4.48
N GLU A 46 -2.24 4.88 5.80
CA GLU A 46 -2.63 3.73 6.62
C GLU A 46 -4.13 3.48 6.72
N GLN A 47 -4.95 4.47 6.33
CA GLN A 47 -6.40 4.47 6.43
C GLN A 47 -7.07 4.31 5.06
N CYS A 48 -6.36 4.68 3.98
CA CYS A 48 -6.88 4.59 2.63
C CYS A 48 -6.73 3.16 2.07
N ASP A 49 -7.86 2.55 1.69
CA ASP A 49 -7.84 1.28 0.95
C ASP A 49 -7.52 1.55 -0.52
N ARG A 50 -6.24 1.44 -0.87
CA ARG A 50 -5.68 1.65 -2.22
C ARG A 50 -6.23 0.68 -3.27
N TRP A 51 -6.95 -0.34 -2.85
CA TRP A 51 -7.54 -1.36 -3.72
C TRP A 51 -9.04 -1.15 -3.96
N LYS A 52 -9.66 -0.15 -3.32
CA LYS A 52 -11.13 0.04 -3.31
C LYS A 52 -11.73 0.33 -4.68
N ASP A 53 -11.04 1.12 -5.51
CA ASP A 53 -11.53 1.59 -6.80
C ASP A 53 -10.94 0.78 -7.98
N LEU A 54 -10.36 -0.39 -7.69
CA LEU A 54 -9.77 -1.26 -8.70
C LEU A 54 -10.79 -2.27 -9.25
N LEU A 55 -10.55 -2.64 -10.50
CA LEU A 55 -11.27 -3.63 -11.26
C LEU A 55 -11.19 -4.96 -10.51
N ALA A 56 -12.30 -5.69 -10.34
CA ALA A 56 -12.30 -6.95 -9.62
C ALA A 56 -11.31 -7.98 -10.20
N GLU A 57 -11.17 -8.03 -11.54
CA GLU A 57 -10.21 -8.89 -12.24
C GLU A 57 -8.76 -8.53 -11.93
N PHE A 58 -8.45 -7.24 -11.84
CA PHE A 58 -7.14 -6.75 -11.43
C PHE A 58 -6.84 -7.10 -9.97
N ILE A 59 -7.83 -6.90 -9.08
CA ILE A 59 -7.70 -7.26 -7.66
C ILE A 59 -7.41 -8.76 -7.54
N GLN A 60 -8.14 -9.61 -8.27
CA GLN A 60 -7.96 -11.06 -8.21
C GLN A 60 -6.54 -11.46 -8.65
N ARG A 61 -6.07 -10.91 -9.79
CA ARG A 61 -4.74 -11.19 -10.34
C ARG A 61 -3.60 -10.78 -9.41
N TRP A 62 -3.72 -9.63 -8.76
CA TRP A 62 -2.64 -9.04 -7.96
C TRP A 62 -2.83 -9.15 -6.44
N SER A 63 -3.92 -9.76 -5.96
CA SER A 63 -4.25 -9.89 -4.54
C SER A 63 -3.13 -10.48 -3.67
N ALA A 64 -2.31 -11.36 -4.23
CA ALA A 64 -1.15 -11.97 -3.56
C ALA A 64 -0.08 -10.94 -3.15
N TYR A 65 -0.06 -9.77 -3.79
CA TYR A 65 0.90 -8.70 -3.52
C TYR A 65 0.42 -7.71 -2.45
N ARG A 66 -0.83 -7.85 -1.97
CA ARG A 66 -1.42 -6.94 -0.99
C ARG A 66 -0.70 -7.03 0.36
N GLU A 67 -0.38 -5.87 0.93
CA GLU A 67 0.20 -5.84 2.27
C GLU A 67 -0.86 -6.25 3.32
N PRO A 68 -0.53 -7.11 4.30
CA PRO A 68 -1.46 -7.42 5.38
C PRO A 68 -1.84 -6.16 6.17
N PRO A 69 -3.09 -6.08 6.66
CA PRO A 69 -3.55 -4.93 7.42
C PRO A 69 -2.72 -4.73 8.68
N VAL A 70 -2.60 -3.48 9.09
CA VAL A 70 -1.93 -3.09 10.33
C VAL A 70 -2.53 -3.83 11.52
N PRO A 71 -1.73 -4.49 12.37
CA PRO A 71 -2.23 -5.03 13.62
C PRO A 71 -2.92 -3.94 14.42
N ARG A 72 -4.10 -4.23 14.97
CA ARG A 72 -4.87 -3.25 15.77
C ARG A 72 -4.05 -2.71 16.94
N THR A 73 -3.19 -3.54 17.54
CA THR A 73 -2.25 -3.14 18.61
C THR A 73 -1.33 -2.01 18.17
N THR A 74 -0.74 -2.11 16.97
CA THR A 74 0.10 -1.03 16.39
C THR A 74 -0.71 0.23 16.12
N MET A 75 -1.95 0.09 15.66
CA MET A 75 -2.85 1.23 15.44
C MET A 75 -3.19 1.94 16.77
N TRP A 76 -3.46 1.18 17.83
CA TRP A 76 -3.68 1.70 19.18
C TRP A 76 -2.43 2.38 19.75
N LEU A 77 -1.25 1.77 19.61
CA LEU A 77 0.02 2.37 20.05
C LEU A 77 0.30 3.70 19.34
N ARG A 78 0.08 3.77 18.02
CA ARG A 78 0.21 5.02 17.25
C ARG A 78 -0.80 6.08 17.66
N LYS A 79 -2.02 5.65 18.00
CA LYS A 79 -3.02 6.54 18.57
C LYS A 79 -2.49 7.08 19.90
N ILE A 80 -2.07 6.25 20.84
CA ILE A 80 -1.55 6.71 22.14
C ILE A 80 -0.30 7.60 21.99
N SER A 81 0.65 7.24 21.12
CA SER A 81 1.87 8.03 20.92
C SER A 81 1.58 9.42 20.37
N ARG A 82 0.56 9.56 19.49
CA ARG A 82 0.12 10.86 18.97
C ARG A 82 -0.47 11.76 20.07
N TRP A 83 -0.97 11.18 21.16
CA TRP A 83 -1.49 11.92 22.31
C TRP A 83 -0.41 12.15 23.38
N GLY A 84 0.64 11.32 23.41
CA GLY A 84 1.71 11.35 24.43
C GLY A 84 2.91 12.24 24.09
N THR A 85 3.16 12.60 22.83
CA THR A 85 4.17 13.61 22.47
C THR A 85 3.54 15.01 22.38
N GLY A 86 3.06 15.47 23.53
CA GLY A 86 2.89 16.88 23.84
C GLY A 86 3.79 17.22 25.02
N TYR A 87 5.12 17.15 24.83
CA TYR A 87 6.01 17.87 25.74
C TYR A 87 5.92 19.35 25.34
N GLN A 88 5.11 20.11 26.09
CA GLN A 88 5.33 21.54 26.30
C GLN A 88 6.52 21.74 27.23
#